data_AF-A0A3M1IFE5-F1
#
_entry.id   AF-A0A3M1IFE5-F1
#
_cell.length_a   1.000
_cell.length_b   1.000
_cell.length_c   1.000
_cell.angle_alpha   90.00
_cell.angle_beta   90.00
_cell.angle_gamma   90.00
#
_symmetry.space_group_name_H-M   'P 1'
#
loop_
_entity.id
_entity.type
_entity.pdbx_description
1 polymer ?
#
loop_
_entity_poly.entity_id
_entity_poly.type
_entity_poly.pdbx_seq_one_letter_code
_entity_poly.pdbx_strand_id
1 'polypeptide(L)'
;TYMEELSKHLSILNEDFKILQEKQILNLQNFKQQRSNTDITAYLDQIAYRFMKLQETFGKALRTYFNLQAENIDTLSMIDLVRLAEKRNLPITEEAWQKWRELRNVFAHEYSSHEEEIFDALNEIKEYLPQWKELKEALERRIQ
;
A
#
# COMPACT_ATOMS: atom_id res chain seq x y z
N THR A 1 13.43 10.59 7.04
CA THR A 1 12.09 11.15 7.37
C THR A 1 11.00 10.16 6.97
N TYR A 2 9.73 10.34 7.39
CA TYR A 2 8.65 9.46 6.91
C TYR A 2 8.48 9.50 5.38
N MET A 3 8.75 10.65 4.73
CA MET A 3 8.67 10.76 3.26
C MET A 3 9.73 9.93 2.54
N GLU A 4 10.94 9.84 3.08
CA GLU A 4 11.99 8.97 2.55
C GLU A 4 11.62 7.49 2.70
N GLU A 5 11.05 7.12 3.85
CA GLU A 5 10.60 5.75 4.11
C GLU A 5 9.44 5.34 3.17
N LEU A 6 8.45 6.22 2.98
CA LEU A 6 7.39 6.01 1.99
C LEU A 6 7.95 5.86 0.57
N SER A 7 8.89 6.72 0.17
CA SER A 7 9.54 6.66 -1.14
C SER A 7 10.28 5.33 -1.34
N LYS A 8 10.96 4.85 -0.30
CA LYS A 8 11.66 3.55 -0.33
C LYS A 8 10.68 2.39 -0.52
N HIS A 9 9.57 2.36 0.22
CA HIS A 9 8.58 1.29 0.07
C HIS A 9 7.94 1.30 -1.32
N LEU A 10 7.56 2.48 -1.84
CA LEU A 10 7.02 2.60 -3.19
C LEU A 10 8.02 2.19 -4.26
N SER A 11 9.30 2.57 -4.13
CA SER A 11 10.32 2.17 -5.10
C SER A 11 10.51 0.67 -5.15
N ILE A 12 10.54 0.00 -3.99
CA ILE A 12 10.70 -1.46 -3.91
C ILE A 12 9.48 -2.16 -4.52
N LEU A 13 8.27 -1.73 -4.15
CA LEU A 13 7.03 -2.28 -4.72
C LEU A 13 7.02 -2.16 -6.25
N ASN A 14 7.34 -0.98 -6.80
CA ASN A 14 7.39 -0.78 -8.24
C ASN A 14 8.39 -1.72 -8.94
N GLU A 15 9.57 -1.92 -8.33
CA GLU A 15 10.58 -2.85 -8.88
C GLU A 15 10.10 -4.31 -8.83
N ASP A 16 9.50 -4.73 -7.71
CA ASP A 16 8.93 -6.08 -7.58
C ASP A 16 7.85 -6.33 -8.64
N PHE A 17 6.93 -5.39 -8.84
CA PHE A 17 5.90 -5.52 -9.86
C PHE A 17 6.45 -5.50 -11.28
N LYS A 18 7.52 -4.75 -11.54
CA LYS A 18 8.21 -4.77 -12.83
C LYS A 18 8.83 -6.15 -13.09
N ILE A 19 9.51 -6.73 -12.10
CA ILE A 19 10.10 -8.07 -12.22
C ILE A 19 9.01 -9.13 -12.42
N LEU A 20 7.92 -9.07 -11.66
CA LEU A 20 6.79 -10.00 -11.83
C LEU A 20 6.14 -9.86 -13.20
N GLN A 21 6.07 -8.65 -13.75
CA GLN A 21 5.58 -8.41 -15.11
C GLN A 21 6.53 -9.00 -16.17
N GLU A 22 7.84 -8.80 -16.04
CA GLU A 22 8.85 -9.36 -16.95
C GLU A 22 8.85 -10.90 -16.94
N LYS A 23 8.62 -11.50 -15.77
CA LYS A 23 8.44 -12.95 -15.58
C LYS A 23 7.04 -13.45 -16.00
N GLN A 24 6.18 -12.55 -16.50
CA GLN A 24 4.80 -12.83 -16.93
C GLN A 24 3.91 -13.43 -15.82
N ILE A 25 4.19 -13.13 -14.55
CA ILE A 25 3.46 -13.64 -13.38
C ILE A 25 2.14 -12.92 -13.17
N LEU A 26 1.98 -11.70 -13.67
CA LEU A 26 0.73 -10.92 -13.60
C LEU A 26 -0.34 -11.40 -14.59
N ASN A 27 -0.31 -12.69 -14.92
CA ASN A 27 -1.34 -13.41 -15.65
C ASN A 27 -1.77 -14.60 -14.80
N LEU A 28 -3.07 -14.82 -14.63
CA LEU A 28 -3.59 -15.83 -13.70
C LEU A 28 -3.05 -17.24 -14.00
N GLN A 29 -2.96 -17.65 -15.27
CA GLN A 29 -2.46 -18.98 -15.60
C GLN A 29 -0.99 -19.16 -15.19
N ASN A 30 -0.15 -18.17 -15.50
CA ASN A 30 1.27 -18.19 -15.13
C ASN A 30 1.47 -18.09 -13.62
N PHE A 31 0.63 -17.28 -12.94
CA PHE A 31 0.62 -17.16 -11.49
C PHE A 31 0.38 -18.53 -10.84
N LYS A 32 -0.69 -19.22 -11.22
CA LYS A 32 -1.02 -20.56 -10.68
C LYS A 32 0.10 -21.57 -10.94
N GLN A 33 0.66 -21.58 -12.16
CA GLN A 33 1.74 -22.50 -12.52
C GLN A 33 3.04 -22.27 -11.74
N GLN A 34 3.35 -21.02 -11.39
CA GLN A 34 4.63 -20.63 -10.78
C GLN A 34 4.49 -20.22 -9.32
N ARG A 35 3.30 -20.35 -8.70
CA ARG A 35 3.02 -19.88 -7.34
C ARG A 35 3.93 -20.54 -6.30
N SER A 36 4.29 -21.80 -6.51
CA SER A 36 5.18 -22.57 -5.63
C SER A 36 6.67 -22.34 -5.90
N ASN A 37 7.02 -21.52 -6.90
CA ASN A 37 8.40 -21.14 -7.14
C ASN A 37 8.90 -20.26 -5.98
N THR A 38 10.07 -20.60 -5.43
CA THR A 38 10.66 -19.92 -4.27
C THR A 38 10.90 -18.43 -4.54
N ASP A 39 11.36 -18.07 -5.73
CA ASP A 39 11.61 -16.66 -6.09
C ASP A 39 10.28 -15.89 -6.13
N ILE A 40 9.24 -16.47 -6.73
CA ILE A 40 7.91 -15.85 -6.80
C ILE A 40 7.33 -15.68 -5.41
N THR A 41 7.44 -16.70 -4.56
CA THR A 41 6.99 -16.63 -3.17
C THR A 41 7.71 -15.50 -2.42
N ALA A 42 9.03 -15.36 -2.58
CA ALA A 42 9.80 -14.29 -1.95
C ALA A 42 9.35 -12.89 -2.42
N TYR A 43 9.01 -12.72 -3.71
CA TYR A 43 8.44 -11.45 -4.19
C TYR A 43 7.07 -11.15 -3.59
N LEU A 44 6.20 -12.16 -3.46
CA LEU A 44 4.88 -11.97 -2.83
C LEU A 44 5.01 -11.58 -1.36
N ASP A 45 5.90 -12.24 -0.61
CA ASP A 45 6.17 -11.92 0.79
C ASP A 45 6.74 -10.50 0.93
N GLN A 46 7.64 -10.11 0.01
CA GLN A 46 8.18 -8.76 -0.01
C GLN A 46 7.10 -7.72 -0.31
N ILE A 47 6.23 -7.96 -1.30
CA ILE A 47 5.12 -7.05 -1.63
C ILE A 47 4.18 -6.91 -0.43
N ALA A 48 3.78 -8.02 0.19
CA ALA A 48 2.94 -8.04 1.38
C ALA A 48 3.53 -7.17 2.51
N TYR A 49 4.80 -7.42 2.82
CA TYR A 49 5.52 -6.69 3.85
C TYR A 49 5.64 -5.20 3.52
N ARG A 50 6.05 -4.86 2.29
CA ARG A 50 6.25 -3.47 1.88
C ARG A 50 4.94 -2.70 1.83
N PHE A 51 3.85 -3.32 1.40
CA PHE A 51 2.54 -2.70 1.36
C PHE A 51 1.99 -2.43 2.77
N MET A 52 2.16 -3.38 3.71
CA MET A 52 1.87 -3.15 5.12
C MET A 52 2.66 -1.98 5.68
N LYS A 53 3.99 -1.97 5.47
CA LYS A 53 4.87 -0.89 5.96
C LYS A 53 4.52 0.47 5.35
N LEU A 54 4.13 0.51 4.08
CA LEU A 54 3.67 1.73 3.41
C LEU A 54 2.48 2.35 4.15
N GLN A 55 1.47 1.55 4.51
CA GLN A 55 0.29 2.01 5.25
C GLN A 55 0.65 2.49 6.67
N GLU A 56 1.50 1.75 7.39
CA GLU A 56 1.95 2.13 8.73
C GLU A 56 2.70 3.47 8.73
N THR A 57 3.64 3.61 7.81
CA THR A 57 4.47 4.82 7.68
C THR A 57 3.62 6.00 7.24
N PHE A 58 2.64 5.78 6.35
CA PHE A 58 1.69 6.82 5.96
C PHE A 58 0.85 7.29 7.15
N GLY A 59 0.33 6.36 7.98
CA GLY A 59 -0.42 6.71 9.17
C GLY A 59 0.36 7.58 10.15
N LYS A 60 1.66 7.28 10.34
CA LYS A 60 2.56 8.11 11.15
C LYS A 60 2.79 9.48 10.53
N ALA A 61 3.07 9.53 9.22
CA ALA A 61 3.26 10.78 8.49
C ALA A 61 2.04 11.68 8.55
N LEU A 62 0.84 11.10 8.43
CA LEU A 62 -0.42 11.83 8.48
C LEU A 62 -0.67 12.42 9.88
N ARG A 63 -0.39 11.66 10.95
CA ARG A 63 -0.44 12.18 12.32
C ARG A 63 0.53 13.34 12.52
N THR A 64 1.76 13.21 12.03
CA THR A 64 2.74 14.31 12.08
C THR A 64 2.24 15.55 11.35
N TYR A 65 1.68 15.40 10.14
CA TYR A 65 1.11 16.50 9.38
C TYR A 65 0.05 17.27 10.18
N PHE A 66 -0.93 16.57 10.76
CA PHE A 66 -1.99 17.24 11.53
C PHE A 66 -1.49 17.85 12.84
N ASN A 67 -0.53 17.22 13.51
CA ASN A 67 0.12 17.80 14.70
C ASN A 67 0.83 19.12 14.36
N LEU A 68 1.47 19.23 13.19
CA LEU A 68 2.10 20.48 12.72
C LEU A 68 1.06 21.59 12.45
N GLN A 69 -0.18 21.22 12.13
CA GLN A 69 -1.29 22.16 11.95
C GLN A 69 -1.97 22.54 13.29
N ALA A 70 -1.41 22.11 14.43
CA ALA A 70 -2.00 22.27 15.77
C ALA A 70 -3.44 21.71 15.90
N GLU A 71 -3.78 20.70 15.10
CA GLU A 71 -5.07 20.00 15.21
C GLU A 71 -5.03 19.00 16.38
N ASN A 72 -6.09 18.96 17.20
CA ASN A 72 -6.20 17.94 18.26
C ASN A 72 -6.65 16.61 17.65
N ILE A 73 -5.70 15.68 17.50
CA ILE A 73 -5.91 14.38 16.86
C ILE A 73 -5.79 13.18 17.81
N ASP A 74 -5.59 13.41 19.11
CA ASP A 74 -5.22 12.36 20.07
C ASP A 74 -6.31 11.30 20.23
N THR A 75 -7.57 11.69 20.04
CA THR A 75 -8.73 10.80 20.12
C THR A 75 -9.14 10.22 18.76
N LEU A 76 -8.54 10.70 17.66
CA LEU A 76 -8.94 10.30 16.33
C LEU A 76 -8.35 8.93 15.95
N SER A 77 -9.25 8.05 15.50
CA SER A 77 -8.87 6.79 14.88
C SER A 77 -8.19 7.04 13.53
N MET A 78 -7.55 6.02 12.96
CA MET A 78 -6.92 6.16 11.65
C MET A 78 -7.93 6.48 10.53
N ILE A 79 -9.14 5.95 10.61
CA ILE A 79 -10.19 6.24 9.60
C ILE A 79 -10.66 7.69 9.71
N ASP A 80 -10.74 8.24 10.92
CA ASP A 80 -11.11 9.64 11.13
C ASP A 80 -10.03 10.58 10.59
N LEU A 81 -8.74 10.21 10.74
CA LEU A 81 -7.63 10.94 10.12
C LEU A 81 -7.69 10.91 8.60
N VAL A 82 -8.10 9.79 7.99
CA VAL A 82 -8.28 9.70 6.53
C VAL A 82 -9.42 10.60 6.07
N ARG A 83 -10.59 10.56 6.73
CA ARG A 83 -11.71 11.46 6.42
C ARG A 83 -11.32 12.93 6.54
N LEU A 84 -10.51 13.25 7.55
CA LEU A 84 -9.97 14.59 7.73
C LEU A 84 -9.00 14.94 6.60
N ALA A 85 -8.11 14.02 6.21
CA ALA A 85 -7.18 14.20 5.09
C ALA A 85 -7.89 14.48 3.78
N GLU A 86 -8.94 13.71 3.50
CA GLU A 86 -9.85 13.91 2.36
C GLU A 86 -10.44 15.33 2.36
N LYS A 87 -10.98 15.78 3.50
CA LYS A 87 -11.47 17.18 3.67
C LYS A 87 -10.37 18.24 3.49
N ARG A 88 -9.09 17.88 3.63
CA ARG A 88 -7.94 18.76 3.34
C ARG A 88 -7.43 18.63 1.90
N ASN A 89 -8.21 18.03 1.01
CA ASN A 89 -7.88 17.79 -0.40
C ASN A 89 -6.59 16.97 -0.56
N LEU A 90 -6.32 16.02 0.35
CA LEU A 90 -5.37 14.95 0.07
C LEU A 90 -6.08 13.91 -0.82
N PRO A 91 -5.40 13.33 -1.83
CA PRO A 91 -6.02 12.41 -2.80
C PRO A 91 -6.22 11.01 -2.20
N ILE A 92 -7.04 10.94 -1.16
CA ILE A 92 -7.41 9.72 -0.44
C ILE A 92 -8.88 9.83 -0.04
N THR A 93 -9.58 8.70 -0.07
CA THR A 93 -10.95 8.58 0.47
C THR A 93 -11.01 7.50 1.52
N GLU A 94 -12.10 7.50 2.29
CA GLU A 94 -12.39 6.43 3.25
C GLU A 94 -12.40 5.03 2.58
N GLU A 95 -13.06 4.92 1.42
CA GLU A 95 -13.24 3.68 0.68
C GLU A 95 -11.90 3.14 0.19
N ALA A 96 -11.06 4.01 -0.39
CA ALA A 96 -9.71 3.63 -0.83
C ALA A 96 -8.89 3.09 0.34
N TRP A 97 -8.94 3.77 1.49
CA TRP A 97 -8.22 3.32 2.68
C TRP A 97 -8.71 1.98 3.22
N GLN A 98 -10.02 1.76 3.28
CA GLN A 98 -10.57 0.46 3.69
C GLN A 98 -10.15 -0.64 2.72
N LYS A 99 -10.23 -0.38 1.41
CA LYS A 99 -9.81 -1.32 0.38
C LYS A 99 -8.34 -1.69 0.50
N TRP A 100 -7.44 -0.73 0.76
CA TRP A 100 -6.02 -1.03 0.99
C TRP A 100 -5.79 -1.89 2.23
N ARG A 101 -6.60 -1.72 3.28
CA ARG A 101 -6.53 -2.59 4.47
C ARG A 101 -7.03 -3.99 4.18
N GLU A 102 -8.07 -4.14 3.37
CA GLU A 102 -8.56 -5.44 2.90
C GLU A 102 -7.49 -6.17 2.09
N LEU A 103 -6.87 -5.48 1.12
CA LEU A 103 -5.77 -6.04 0.32
C LEU A 103 -4.61 -6.51 1.19
N ARG A 104 -4.21 -5.72 2.19
CA ARG A 104 -3.19 -6.13 3.17
C ARG A 104 -3.63 -7.39 3.94
N ASN A 105 -4.90 -7.49 4.31
CA ASN A 105 -5.41 -8.65 5.04
C ASN A 105 -5.41 -9.91 4.17
N VAL A 106 -5.65 -9.82 2.86
CA VAL A 106 -5.51 -10.97 1.93
C VAL A 106 -4.09 -11.53 1.97
N PHE A 107 -3.07 -10.68 2.02
CA PHE A 107 -1.67 -11.13 2.12
C PHE A 107 -1.25 -11.54 3.53
N ALA A 108 -1.83 -10.96 4.59
CA ALA A 108 -1.52 -11.30 5.98
C ALA A 108 -2.20 -12.60 6.44
N HIS A 109 -3.32 -12.96 5.82
CA HIS A 109 -3.91 -14.28 5.96
C HIS A 109 -3.13 -15.26 5.08
N GLU A 110 -2.01 -15.75 5.61
CA GLU A 110 -1.48 -17.04 5.17
C GLU A 110 -2.66 -18.03 5.13
N TYR A 111 -2.86 -18.69 3.98
CA TYR A 111 -3.84 -19.76 3.74
C TYR A 111 -5.30 -19.40 3.38
N SER A 112 -5.56 -18.39 2.52
CA SER A 112 -6.64 -18.65 1.56
C SER A 112 -6.12 -19.63 0.50
N SER A 113 -6.80 -20.75 0.36
CA SER A 113 -6.49 -21.82 -0.61
C SER A 113 -6.81 -21.40 -2.05
N HIS A 114 -7.11 -20.11 -2.27
CA HIS A 114 -7.61 -19.56 -3.51
C HIS A 114 -6.55 -18.64 -4.12
N GLU A 115 -5.71 -19.22 -4.97
CA GLU A 115 -4.69 -18.50 -5.74
C GLU A 115 -5.27 -17.30 -6.52
N GLU A 116 -6.55 -17.36 -6.87
CA GLU A 116 -7.30 -16.28 -7.52
C GLU A 116 -7.42 -15.04 -6.62
N GLU A 117 -7.73 -15.20 -5.33
CA GLU A 117 -7.85 -14.06 -4.41
C GLU A 117 -6.51 -13.34 -4.23
N ILE A 118 -5.41 -14.11 -4.10
CA ILE A 118 -4.06 -13.54 -3.98
C ILE A 118 -3.67 -12.85 -5.29
N PHE A 119 -3.99 -13.46 -6.44
CA PHE A 119 -3.72 -12.88 -7.74
C PHE A 119 -4.48 -11.57 -7.96
N ASP A 120 -5.77 -11.54 -7.63
CA ASP A 120 -6.59 -10.34 -7.74
C ASP A 120 -6.04 -9.25 -6.82
N ALA A 121 -5.79 -9.57 -5.54
CA ALA A 121 -5.20 -8.62 -4.60
C ALA A 121 -3.83 -8.08 -5.06
N LEU A 122 -2.99 -8.94 -5.65
CA LEU A 122 -1.70 -8.55 -6.22
C LEU A 122 -1.87 -7.51 -7.34
N ASN A 123 -2.79 -7.75 -8.27
CA ASN A 123 -3.05 -6.82 -9.38
C ASN A 123 -3.69 -5.53 -8.87
N GLU A 124 -4.62 -5.60 -7.94
CA GLU A 124 -5.24 -4.42 -7.33
C GLU A 124 -4.18 -3.54 -6.62
N ILE A 125 -3.25 -4.13 -5.85
CA ILE A 125 -2.16 -3.36 -5.24
C ILE A 125 -1.36 -2.60 -6.30
N LYS A 126 -1.04 -3.25 -7.44
CA LYS A 126 -0.32 -2.61 -8.55
C LYS A 126 -1.09 -1.39 -9.08
N GLU A 127 -2.40 -1.52 -9.26
CA GLU A 127 -3.26 -0.44 -9.75
C GLU A 127 -3.34 0.75 -8.78
N TYR A 128 -3.20 0.51 -7.47
CA TYR A 128 -3.20 1.58 -6.47
C TYR A 128 -1.84 2.28 -6.28
N LEU A 129 -0.73 1.73 -6.79
CA LEU A 129 0.59 2.36 -6.60
C LEU A 129 0.69 3.81 -7.11
N PRO A 130 0.10 4.19 -8.26
CA PRO A 130 0.05 5.58 -8.70
C PRO A 130 -0.66 6.50 -7.71
N GLN A 131 -1.80 6.07 -7.16
CA GLN A 131 -2.55 6.84 -6.16
C GLN A 131 -1.72 7.03 -4.88
N TRP A 132 -1.04 5.97 -4.41
CA TRP A 132 -0.13 6.07 -3.28
C TRP A 132 1.00 7.07 -3.50
N LYS A 133 1.57 7.09 -4.71
CA LYS A 133 2.60 8.06 -5.09
C LYS A 133 2.06 9.48 -5.05
N GLU A 134 0.89 9.72 -5.66
CA GLU A 134 0.25 11.04 -5.65
C GLU A 134 -0.05 11.52 -4.23
N LEU A 135 -0.58 10.64 -3.39
CA LEU A 135 -0.85 10.91 -1.98
C LEU A 135 0.41 11.26 -1.20
N LYS A 136 1.50 10.50 -1.39
CA LYS A 136 2.80 10.79 -0.77
C LYS A 136 3.31 12.17 -1.19
N GLU A 137 3.29 12.50 -2.47
CA GLU A 137 3.75 13.79 -2.98
C GLU A 137 2.87 14.94 -2.48
N ALA A 138 1.56 14.74 -2.41
CA ALA A 138 0.61 15.71 -1.87
C ALA A 138 0.84 15.99 -0.38
N LEU A 139 1.22 14.97 0.40
CA LEU A 139 1.55 15.12 1.81
C LEU A 139 2.92 15.79 2.00
N GLU A 140 3.93 15.42 1.20
CA GLU A 140 5.27 16.00 1.24
C GLU A 140 5.25 17.51 0.99
N ARG A 141 4.48 17.97 0.00
CA ARG A 141 4.29 19.40 -0.31
C ARG A 141 3.68 20.21 0.85
N ARG A 142 3.04 19.56 1.82
CA ARG A 142 2.38 20.20 2.96
C ARG A 142 3.19 20.14 4.26
N ILE A 143 4.22 19.30 4.31
CA ILE A 143 5.09 19.13 5.49
C ILE A 143 6.42 19.92 5.34
N GLN A 144 6.83 20.22 4.11
CA GLN A 144 7.92 21.16 3.82
C GLN A 144 7.49 22.60 4.08
#